data_AF-A0A6U6CU33-F1
#
_entry.id   AF-A0A6U6CU33-F1
#
_cell.length_a   1.000
_cell.length_b   1.000
_cell.length_c   1.000
_cell.angle_alpha   90.00
_cell.angle_beta   90.00
_cell.angle_gamma   90.00
#
_symmetry.space_group_name_H-M   'P 1'
#
loop_
_entity.id
_entity.type
_entity.pdbx_description
1 polymer ?
#
loop_
_entity_poly.entity_id
_entity_poly.type
_entity_poly.pdbx_seq_one_letter_code
_entity_poly.pdbx_strand_id
1 'polypeptide(L)'
;LGGWSRSASMSGLHVDTTPFLPAAGKKGGSLHETAAACFVEEERPPTPEHIRRFRKSYMKQPGKRTQHWGLENDPPPRPSEFTYGTPGMKSRGVDGLMGSHAEPTSMQAYQQMRAETIYETSKKEQLGKTLNRHYEWPKQIVQDEEFRFGVKGSKEKVTAIEVILPSDAPSLNVTEEQKEMYKLSHYAYEPGEQKSRKYNWQKAGIDPVTHVFGAVAEIDYKDGVAKAINPDLEYESKVC
;
A
#
# COMPACT_ATOMS: atom_id res chain seq x y z
N LEU A 1 51.82 -92.06 4.52
CA LEU A 1 51.43 -93.41 4.02
C LEU A 1 52.28 -93.61 2.76
N GLY A 2 53.46 -94.22 2.82
CA GLY A 2 53.63 -95.65 2.97
C GLY A 2 53.53 -96.32 1.59
N GLY A 3 54.63 -96.88 1.10
CA GLY A 3 54.59 -98.06 0.23
C GLY A 3 54.60 -97.85 -1.29
N TRP A 4 55.68 -98.38 -1.87
CA TRP A 4 55.76 -99.14 -3.12
C TRP A 4 55.97 -98.37 -4.43
N SER A 5 57.23 -98.13 -4.76
CA SER A 5 57.69 -98.17 -6.16
C SER A 5 58.15 -99.60 -6.49
N ARG A 6 57.63 -100.18 -7.56
CA ARG A 6 58.18 -101.38 -8.18
C ARG A 6 58.74 -100.99 -9.54
N SER A 7 60.00 -100.60 -9.57
CA SER A 7 60.81 -100.91 -10.75
C SER A 7 60.84 -102.44 -10.86
N ALA A 8 60.59 -102.98 -12.05
CA ALA A 8 60.75 -104.40 -12.31
C ALA A 8 62.25 -104.74 -12.34
N SER A 9 62.91 -104.60 -11.19
CA SER A 9 64.04 -105.42 -10.82
C SER A 9 63.46 -106.63 -10.11
N MET A 10 63.77 -107.84 -10.61
CA MET A 10 63.47 -109.09 -9.89
C MET A 10 64.28 -109.23 -8.59
N SER A 11 64.94 -108.16 -8.14
CA SER A 11 65.59 -108.03 -6.84
C SER A 11 64.54 -108.14 -5.73
N GLY A 12 64.35 -109.34 -5.21
CA GLY A 12 63.44 -109.64 -4.11
C GLY A 12 62.37 -110.69 -4.40
N LEU A 13 62.22 -111.16 -5.65
CA LEU A 13 61.33 -112.29 -6.00
C LEU A 13 62.10 -113.59 -6.29
N HIS A 14 63.40 -113.51 -6.55
CA HIS A 14 64.37 -114.58 -6.40
C HIS A 14 65.57 -114.00 -5.65
N VAL A 15 66.11 -114.75 -4.67
CA VAL A 15 67.38 -114.39 -4.04
C VAL A 15 68.46 -114.71 -5.05
N ASP A 16 69.18 -113.68 -5.52
CA ASP A 16 70.34 -113.87 -6.38
C ASP A 16 71.41 -114.61 -5.58
N THR A 17 71.59 -115.90 -5.89
CA THR A 17 72.50 -116.78 -5.16
C THR A 17 73.97 -116.47 -5.43
N THR A 18 74.29 -115.60 -6.40
CA THR A 18 75.67 -115.24 -6.77
C THR A 18 75.78 -113.76 -7.20
N PRO A 19 75.73 -112.79 -6.26
CA PRO A 19 75.69 -111.36 -6.59
C PRO A 19 76.98 -110.81 -7.23
N PHE A 20 78.06 -111.58 -7.23
CA PHE A 20 79.34 -111.20 -7.82
C PHE A 20 79.41 -111.47 -9.34
N LEU A 21 78.45 -112.21 -9.91
CA LEU A 21 78.38 -112.44 -11.35
C LEU A 21 77.32 -111.51 -11.97
N PRO A 22 77.69 -110.58 -12.85
CA PRO A 22 76.70 -109.72 -13.51
C PRO A 22 75.80 -110.55 -14.43
N ALA A 23 74.50 -110.29 -14.42
CA ALA A 23 73.54 -111.00 -15.25
C ALA A 23 73.82 -110.76 -16.75
N ALA A 24 73.98 -111.84 -17.51
CA ALA A 24 74.17 -111.79 -18.95
C ALA A 24 72.82 -111.59 -19.66
N GLY A 25 72.65 -110.46 -20.35
CA GLY A 25 71.43 -110.16 -21.11
C GLY A 25 71.38 -108.73 -21.61
N LYS A 26 70.64 -108.48 -22.70
CA LYS A 26 70.45 -107.15 -23.26
C LYS A 26 69.46 -106.38 -22.38
N LYS A 27 69.95 -105.39 -21.62
CA LYS A 27 69.07 -104.43 -20.93
C LYS A 27 68.30 -103.64 -22.00
N GLY A 28 66.96 -103.69 -21.94
CA GLY A 28 66.08 -102.92 -22.82
C GLY A 28 66.31 -101.40 -22.66
N GLY A 29 65.98 -100.63 -23.70
CA GLY A 29 66.23 -99.18 -23.79
C GLY A 29 65.59 -98.34 -22.68
N SER A 30 66.08 -97.09 -22.58
CA SER A 30 65.78 -96.03 -21.59
C SER A 30 64.87 -96.41 -20.41
N LEU A 31 65.49 -96.71 -19.25
CA LEU A 31 64.81 -96.92 -17.96
C LEU A 31 64.08 -95.68 -17.40
N HIS A 32 64.15 -94.54 -18.10
CA HIS A 32 63.81 -93.22 -17.56
C HIS A 32 62.50 -92.64 -18.10
N GLU A 33 61.90 -93.26 -19.11
CA GLU A 33 60.59 -92.86 -19.64
C GLU A 33 59.49 -93.65 -18.90
N THR A 34 59.00 -93.10 -17.80
CA THR A 34 57.89 -93.69 -17.06
C THR A 34 56.56 -93.10 -17.52
N ALA A 35 55.48 -93.89 -17.49
CA ALA A 35 54.13 -93.36 -17.74
C ALA A 35 53.75 -92.20 -16.79
N ALA A 36 54.34 -92.17 -15.59
CA ALA A 36 54.22 -91.06 -14.66
C ALA A 36 54.85 -89.76 -15.18
N ALA A 37 55.99 -89.85 -15.88
CA ALA A 37 56.64 -88.69 -16.49
C ALA A 37 55.77 -88.03 -17.57
N CYS A 38 54.88 -88.78 -18.24
CA CYS A 38 53.92 -88.20 -19.19
C CYS A 38 52.82 -87.35 -18.53
N PHE A 39 52.55 -87.52 -17.23
CA PHE A 39 51.59 -86.69 -16.49
C PHE A 39 52.22 -85.44 -15.87
N VAL A 40 53.54 -85.36 -15.84
CA VAL A 40 54.27 -84.18 -15.37
C VAL A 40 54.52 -83.29 -16.58
N GLU A 41 53.75 -82.22 -16.70
CA GLU A 41 54.02 -81.21 -17.72
C GLU A 41 55.34 -80.50 -17.40
N GLU A 42 56.32 -80.60 -18.30
CA GLU A 42 57.55 -79.82 -18.20
C GLU A 42 57.25 -78.32 -18.33
N GLU A 43 57.91 -77.50 -17.50
CA GLU A 43 57.76 -76.05 -17.57
C GLU A 43 58.29 -75.51 -18.90
N ARG A 44 57.37 -75.07 -19.75
CA ARG A 44 57.71 -74.46 -21.03
C ARG A 44 58.23 -73.04 -20.79
N PRO A 45 59.31 -72.62 -21.48
CA PRO A 45 59.78 -71.26 -21.36
C PRO A 45 58.68 -70.26 -21.77
N PRO A 46 58.55 -69.13 -21.06
CA PRO A 46 57.53 -68.14 -21.35
C PRO A 46 57.75 -67.52 -22.75
N THR A 47 56.66 -67.08 -23.36
CA THR A 47 56.73 -66.42 -24.67
C THR A 47 57.42 -65.05 -24.53
N PRO A 48 58.46 -64.75 -25.33
CA PRO A 48 59.15 -63.46 -25.29
C PRO A 48 58.20 -62.27 -25.54
N GLU A 49 58.42 -61.15 -24.84
CA GLU A 49 57.49 -60.01 -24.79
C GLU A 49 57.17 -59.40 -26.16
N HIS A 50 58.18 -59.25 -27.02
CA HIS A 50 58.02 -58.62 -28.34
C HIS A 50 57.15 -59.43 -29.31
N ILE A 51 57.08 -60.76 -29.16
CA ILE A 51 56.23 -61.65 -29.98
C ILE A 51 54.90 -61.96 -29.27
N ARG A 52 54.84 -61.78 -27.94
CA ARG A 52 53.71 -62.14 -27.10
C ARG A 52 52.39 -61.56 -27.60
N ARG A 53 52.38 -60.30 -28.06
CA ARG A 53 51.18 -59.62 -28.60
C ARG A 53 50.54 -60.30 -29.81
N PHE A 54 51.31 -61.04 -30.60
CA PHE A 54 50.82 -61.75 -31.80
C PHE A 54 50.35 -63.18 -31.51
N ARG A 55 50.55 -63.67 -30.28
CA ARG A 55 50.27 -65.07 -29.92
C ARG A 55 48.85 -65.22 -29.42
N LYS A 56 48.18 -66.30 -29.86
CA LYS A 56 46.82 -66.66 -29.42
C LYS A 56 46.72 -66.86 -27.90
N SER A 57 47.79 -67.34 -27.27
CA SER A 57 47.89 -67.50 -25.81
C SER A 57 47.78 -66.18 -25.04
N TYR A 58 48.18 -65.07 -25.66
CA TYR A 58 48.06 -63.74 -25.07
C TYR A 58 46.66 -63.14 -25.27
N MET A 59 46.10 -63.26 -26.49
CA MET A 59 44.78 -62.71 -26.81
C MET A 59 43.61 -63.40 -26.09
N LYS A 60 43.80 -64.66 -25.67
CA LYS A 60 42.78 -65.50 -25.02
C LYS A 60 43.07 -65.76 -23.53
N GLN A 61 43.71 -64.81 -22.85
CA GLN A 61 43.90 -64.92 -21.41
C GLN A 61 42.57 -64.72 -20.67
N PRO A 62 42.24 -65.56 -19.68
CA PRO A 62 41.05 -65.35 -18.86
C PRO A 62 41.16 -64.03 -18.09
N GLY A 63 40.04 -63.32 -17.95
CA GLY A 63 39.98 -62.05 -17.20
C GLY A 63 40.52 -60.82 -17.94
N LYS A 64 40.98 -60.95 -19.19
CA LYS A 64 41.43 -59.83 -20.02
C LYS A 64 40.53 -59.64 -21.24
N ARG A 65 40.34 -58.38 -21.63
CA ARG A 65 39.66 -58.04 -22.89
C ARG A 65 40.55 -58.42 -24.06
N THR A 66 39.99 -59.13 -25.04
CA THR A 66 40.69 -59.38 -26.32
C THR A 66 40.83 -58.06 -27.08
N GLN A 67 42.06 -57.54 -27.13
CA GLN A 67 42.42 -56.32 -27.86
C GLN A 67 43.12 -56.69 -29.17
N HIS A 68 42.92 -55.89 -30.22
CA HIS A 68 43.64 -56.06 -31.48
C HIS A 68 45.14 -55.80 -31.25
N TRP A 69 46.03 -56.61 -31.83
CA TRP A 69 47.48 -56.56 -31.60
C TRP A 69 48.12 -55.21 -31.92
N GLY A 70 47.50 -54.42 -32.81
CA GLY A 70 47.95 -53.06 -33.14
C GLY A 70 47.71 -52.04 -32.03
N LEU A 71 46.68 -52.23 -31.19
CA LEU A 71 46.33 -51.28 -30.12
C LEU A 71 46.99 -51.62 -28.77
N GLU A 72 47.85 -52.63 -28.69
CA GLU A 72 48.44 -53.07 -27.42
C GLU A 72 49.41 -52.04 -26.82
N ASN A 73 50.16 -51.35 -27.69
CA ASN A 73 51.12 -50.32 -27.28
C ASN A 73 50.48 -48.92 -27.25
N ASP A 74 49.24 -48.80 -27.72
CA ASP A 74 48.55 -47.53 -27.74
C ASP A 74 48.05 -47.20 -26.34
N PRO A 75 48.13 -45.93 -25.90
CA PRO A 75 47.51 -45.52 -24.66
C PRO A 75 46.02 -45.86 -24.69
N PRO A 76 45.40 -46.17 -23.54
CA PRO A 76 43.97 -46.43 -23.49
C PRO A 76 43.24 -45.23 -24.09
N PRO A 77 42.24 -45.45 -24.97
CA PRO A 77 41.63 -44.37 -25.74
C PRO A 77 40.93 -43.32 -24.88
N ARG A 78 40.67 -43.63 -23.60
CA ARG A 78 40.05 -42.73 -22.63
C ARG A 78 40.60 -42.97 -21.23
N PRO A 79 40.68 -41.93 -20.38
CA PRO A 79 41.00 -42.08 -18.98
C PRO A 79 39.91 -42.86 -18.23
N SER A 80 40.25 -43.46 -17.09
CA SER A 80 39.32 -44.23 -16.26
C SER A 80 38.15 -43.41 -15.72
N GLU A 81 38.32 -42.09 -15.64
CA GLU A 81 37.29 -41.14 -15.17
C GLU A 81 36.27 -40.77 -16.25
N PHE A 82 36.51 -41.15 -17.51
CA PHE A 82 35.63 -40.79 -18.61
C PHE A 82 34.30 -41.55 -18.52
N THR A 83 33.20 -40.82 -18.40
CA THR A 83 31.84 -41.38 -18.45
C THR A 83 31.33 -41.40 -19.89
N TYR A 84 30.80 -42.54 -20.32
CA TYR A 84 30.22 -42.71 -21.66
C TYR A 84 28.78 -42.15 -21.69
N GLY A 85 28.41 -41.54 -22.82
CA GLY A 85 27.06 -41.01 -23.07
C GLY A 85 27.06 -39.52 -23.38
N THR A 86 25.91 -39.00 -23.81
CA THR A 86 25.70 -37.55 -23.98
C THR A 86 25.21 -36.98 -22.66
N PRO A 87 25.94 -36.05 -22.03
CA PRO A 87 25.43 -35.39 -20.84
C PRO A 87 24.15 -34.62 -21.20
N GLY A 88 23.07 -34.85 -20.47
CA GLY A 88 21.85 -34.05 -20.63
C GLY A 88 22.14 -32.59 -20.29
N MET A 89 21.62 -31.66 -21.08
CA MET A 89 21.62 -30.25 -20.68
C MET A 89 20.73 -30.11 -19.45
N LYS A 90 21.28 -29.58 -18.36
CA LYS A 90 20.47 -29.24 -17.18
C LYS A 90 19.44 -28.20 -17.62
N SER A 91 18.15 -28.53 -17.54
CA SER A 91 17.08 -27.56 -17.77
C SER A 91 17.12 -26.47 -16.69
N ARG A 92 16.58 -25.29 -17.01
CA ARG A 92 16.45 -24.21 -16.02
C ARG A 92 15.60 -24.74 -14.85
N GLY A 93 16.15 -24.64 -13.63
CA GLY A 93 15.43 -25.06 -12.43
C GLY A 93 14.20 -24.20 -12.19
N VAL A 94 13.17 -24.76 -11.54
CA VAL A 94 11.91 -24.07 -11.19
C VAL A 94 12.18 -22.80 -10.39
N ASP A 95 13.21 -22.80 -9.55
CA ASP A 95 13.66 -21.65 -8.76
C ASP A 95 14.01 -20.43 -9.65
N GLY A 96 14.67 -20.66 -10.79
CA GLY A 96 14.98 -19.60 -11.74
C GLY A 96 13.79 -19.11 -12.58
N LEU A 97 12.63 -19.75 -12.46
CA LEU A 97 11.35 -19.32 -13.07
C LEU A 97 10.47 -18.61 -12.04
N MET A 98 10.41 -19.13 -10.81
CA MET A 98 9.59 -18.58 -9.71
C MET A 98 10.29 -17.43 -8.98
N GLY A 99 11.61 -17.32 -9.09
CA GLY A 99 12.41 -16.25 -8.48
C GLY A 99 12.15 -14.85 -9.06
N SER A 100 11.35 -14.71 -10.12
CA SER A 100 10.80 -13.41 -10.54
C SER A 100 9.88 -12.79 -9.48
N HIS A 101 9.36 -13.60 -8.55
CA HIS A 101 8.59 -13.15 -7.39
C HIS A 101 9.44 -12.96 -6.12
N ALA A 102 10.75 -13.23 -6.18
CA ALA A 102 11.62 -12.93 -5.05
C ALA A 102 11.68 -11.40 -4.87
N GLU A 103 11.64 -10.95 -3.62
CA GLU A 103 11.72 -9.52 -3.33
C GLU A 103 13.02 -8.96 -3.91
N PRO A 104 12.95 -7.94 -4.79
CA PRO A 104 14.15 -7.35 -5.34
C PRO A 104 14.98 -6.72 -4.22
N THR A 105 16.30 -6.78 -4.35
CA THR A 105 17.19 -6.00 -3.48
C THR A 105 16.77 -4.53 -3.51
N SER A 106 16.89 -3.80 -2.40
CA SER A 106 16.48 -2.39 -2.29
C SER A 106 16.96 -1.51 -3.45
N MET A 107 18.19 -1.73 -3.91
CA MET A 107 18.78 -1.04 -5.06
C MET A 107 18.05 -1.37 -6.37
N GLN A 108 17.77 -2.65 -6.62
CA GLN A 108 17.04 -3.11 -7.80
C GLN A 108 15.59 -2.60 -7.79
N ALA A 109 14.93 -2.60 -6.63
CA ALA A 109 13.59 -2.03 -6.46
C ALA A 109 13.56 -0.54 -6.82
N TYR A 110 14.56 0.23 -6.35
CA TYR A 110 14.68 1.65 -6.69
C TYR A 110 14.95 1.87 -8.19
N GLN A 111 15.82 1.07 -8.81
CA GLN A 111 16.07 1.16 -10.25
C GLN A 111 14.82 0.85 -11.07
N GLN A 112 14.07 -0.19 -10.68
CA GLN A 112 12.80 -0.54 -11.32
C GLN A 112 11.77 0.58 -11.16
N MET A 113 11.58 1.08 -9.93
CA MET A 113 10.70 2.22 -9.65
C MET A 113 11.06 3.42 -10.54
N ARG A 114 12.37 3.76 -10.62
CA ARG A 114 12.87 4.85 -11.46
C ARG A 114 12.57 4.61 -12.95
N ALA A 115 12.81 3.41 -13.46
CA ALA A 115 12.53 3.07 -14.86
C ALA A 115 11.02 3.16 -15.16
N GLU A 116 10.17 2.73 -14.23
CA GLU A 116 8.72 2.75 -14.36
C GLU A 116 8.10 4.14 -14.22
N THR A 117 8.84 5.14 -13.69
CA THR A 117 8.33 6.53 -13.60
C THR A 117 7.94 7.13 -14.94
N ILE A 118 8.37 6.55 -16.06
CA ILE A 118 8.02 7.01 -17.41
C ILE A 118 6.54 6.74 -17.71
N TYR A 119 5.99 5.62 -17.21
CA TYR A 119 4.64 5.17 -17.51
C TYR A 119 3.57 6.08 -16.91
N GLU A 120 2.46 6.24 -17.64
CA GLU A 120 1.35 7.07 -17.18
C GLU A 120 0.63 6.50 -15.97
N THR A 121 0.45 5.18 -15.91
CA THR A 121 -0.15 4.49 -14.77
C THR A 121 0.66 4.77 -13.50
N SER A 122 1.98 4.61 -13.57
CA SER A 122 2.90 4.92 -12.47
C SER A 122 2.93 6.40 -12.08
N LYS A 123 2.48 7.32 -12.92
CA LYS A 123 2.32 8.75 -12.56
C LYS A 123 0.94 9.04 -11.98
N LYS A 124 -0.10 8.38 -12.49
CA LYS A 124 -1.50 8.67 -12.16
C LYS A 124 -2.01 7.92 -10.93
N GLU A 125 -1.48 6.73 -10.69
CA GLU A 125 -2.01 5.74 -9.75
C GLU A 125 -0.93 5.29 -8.77
N GLN A 126 -0.14 6.25 -8.28
CA GLN A 126 0.84 5.97 -7.23
C GLN A 126 0.12 5.62 -5.93
N LEU A 127 0.43 4.46 -5.37
CA LEU A 127 -0.19 4.02 -4.12
C LEU A 127 0.10 5.03 -2.99
N GLY A 128 -0.97 5.43 -2.28
CA GLY A 128 -0.88 6.37 -1.17
C GLY A 128 -0.66 7.84 -1.56
N LYS A 129 -0.63 8.17 -2.85
CA LYS A 129 -0.54 9.55 -3.34
C LYS A 129 -1.72 9.86 -4.24
N THR A 130 -2.17 11.11 -4.20
CA THR A 130 -3.18 11.60 -5.13
C THR A 130 -2.54 11.96 -6.48
N LEU A 131 -3.34 11.95 -7.54
CA LEU A 131 -2.92 12.35 -8.87
C LEU A 131 -2.40 13.80 -8.86
N ASN A 132 -1.11 13.97 -9.18
CA ASN A 132 -0.54 15.29 -9.43
C ASN A 132 -0.90 15.74 -10.84
N ARG A 133 -1.60 16.88 -10.96
CA ARG A 133 -2.02 17.47 -12.23
C ARG A 133 -1.11 18.59 -12.72
N HIS A 134 -0.02 18.87 -12.00
CA HIS A 134 0.94 19.93 -12.33
C HIS A 134 0.29 21.31 -12.52
N TYR A 135 -0.66 21.66 -11.65
CA TYR A 135 -1.24 23.00 -11.63
C TYR A 135 -0.20 24.05 -11.20
N GLU A 136 -0.17 25.17 -11.90
CA GLU A 136 0.57 26.36 -11.48
C GLU A 136 -0.24 27.11 -10.42
N TRP A 137 0.04 26.82 -9.15
CA TRP A 137 -0.69 27.43 -8.04
C TRP A 137 -0.30 28.90 -7.84
N PRO A 138 -1.26 29.79 -7.55
CA PRO A 138 -0.99 31.17 -7.13
C PRO A 138 -0.03 31.24 -5.93
N LYS A 139 0.84 32.25 -5.92
CA LYS A 139 1.88 32.41 -4.88
C LYS A 139 1.29 32.50 -3.47
N GLN A 140 0.12 33.11 -3.30
CA GLN A 140 -0.54 33.20 -1.99
C GLN A 140 -0.83 31.81 -1.40
N ILE A 141 -1.23 30.84 -2.23
CA ILE A 141 -1.57 29.48 -1.77
C ILE A 141 -0.30 28.70 -1.41
N VAL A 142 0.80 28.93 -2.15
CA VAL A 142 2.07 28.23 -1.92
C VAL A 142 2.80 28.75 -0.68
N GLN A 143 2.66 30.05 -0.36
CA GLN A 143 3.33 30.68 0.77
C GLN A 143 2.55 30.54 2.09
N ASP A 144 1.22 30.58 2.04
CA ASP A 144 0.38 30.52 3.23
C ASP A 144 -0.11 29.09 3.49
N GLU A 145 0.51 28.39 4.45
CA GLU A 145 0.07 27.04 4.87
C GLU A 145 -1.35 27.02 5.46
N GLU A 146 -1.81 28.15 6.00
CA GLU A 146 -3.16 28.31 6.57
C GLU A 146 -4.23 28.70 5.55
N PHE A 147 -3.87 28.80 4.26
CA PHE A 147 -4.83 29.16 3.23
C PHE A 147 -6.01 28.18 3.20
N ARG A 148 -7.23 28.72 3.23
CA ARG A 148 -8.47 27.95 3.14
C ARG A 148 -9.13 28.19 1.79
N PHE A 149 -9.33 27.11 1.04
CA PHE A 149 -10.06 27.13 -0.21
C PHE A 149 -11.56 27.39 0.01
N GLY A 150 -12.20 27.98 -0.99
CA GLY A 150 -13.63 28.30 -0.98
C GLY A 150 -13.90 29.78 -0.71
N VAL A 151 -15.19 30.13 -0.75
CA VAL A 151 -15.66 31.49 -0.49
C VAL A 151 -16.04 31.61 0.98
N LYS A 152 -15.39 32.52 1.71
CA LYS A 152 -15.81 32.84 3.08
C LYS A 152 -17.17 33.52 3.02
N GLY A 153 -18.13 33.04 3.82
CA GLY A 153 -19.40 33.72 3.99
C GLY A 153 -19.18 35.12 4.58
N SER A 154 -19.82 36.13 4.01
CA SER A 154 -19.77 37.49 4.55
C SER A 154 -20.47 37.51 5.92
N LYS A 155 -19.71 37.65 7.00
CA LYS A 155 -20.26 37.91 8.34
C LYS A 155 -20.80 39.33 8.48
N GLU A 156 -20.51 40.19 7.51
CA GLU A 156 -21.03 41.55 7.38
C GLU A 156 -22.46 41.50 6.85
N LYS A 157 -23.40 41.12 7.70
CA LYS A 157 -24.81 41.45 7.50
C LYS A 157 -25.33 41.96 8.81
N VAL A 158 -25.87 43.18 8.76
CA VAL A 158 -26.70 43.83 9.78
C VAL A 158 -27.42 42.74 10.56
N THR A 159 -27.19 42.70 11.87
CA THR A 159 -27.78 41.63 12.68
C THR A 159 -29.30 41.71 12.55
N ALA A 160 -29.99 40.57 12.60
CA ALA A 160 -31.46 40.59 12.52
C ALA A 160 -32.07 41.52 13.58
N ILE A 161 -31.39 41.67 14.72
CA ILE A 161 -31.76 42.59 15.80
C ILE A 161 -31.68 44.04 15.35
N GLU A 162 -30.58 44.47 14.72
CA GLU A 162 -30.44 45.83 14.15
C GLU A 162 -31.51 46.15 13.10
N VAL A 163 -31.96 45.14 12.33
CA VAL A 163 -33.05 45.32 11.35
C VAL A 163 -34.41 45.43 12.02
N ILE A 164 -34.68 44.61 13.05
CA ILE A 164 -35.99 44.60 13.74
C ILE A 164 -36.14 45.83 14.65
N LEU A 165 -35.04 46.25 15.28
CA LEU A 165 -34.98 47.35 16.24
C LEU A 165 -33.95 48.38 15.78
N PRO A 166 -34.26 49.14 14.71
CA PRO A 166 -33.37 50.20 14.26
C PRO A 166 -33.28 51.27 15.35
N SER A 167 -32.08 51.45 15.93
CA SER A 167 -31.81 52.51 16.91
C SER A 167 -32.03 53.90 16.33
N ASP A 168 -31.76 54.04 15.03
CA ASP A 168 -31.79 55.32 14.31
C ASP A 168 -33.10 55.51 13.53
N ALA A 169 -34.19 54.87 13.99
CA ALA A 169 -35.47 54.97 13.32
C ALA A 169 -35.92 56.45 13.23
N PRO A 170 -36.30 56.95 12.05
CA PRO A 170 -36.71 58.35 11.87
C PRO A 170 -37.97 58.71 12.67
N SER A 171 -38.73 57.71 13.13
CA SER A 171 -39.87 57.89 14.04
C SER A 171 -39.46 58.29 15.47
N LEU A 172 -38.22 58.03 15.88
CA LEU A 172 -37.71 58.42 17.21
C LEU A 172 -37.23 59.87 17.23
N ASN A 173 -36.82 60.41 16.08
CA ASN A 173 -36.24 61.76 15.94
C ASN A 173 -37.15 62.71 15.15
N VAL A 174 -38.47 62.66 15.38
CA VAL A 174 -39.43 63.54 14.70
C VAL A 174 -39.44 64.92 15.38
N THR A 175 -39.16 65.98 14.62
CA THR A 175 -39.22 67.37 15.10
C THR A 175 -40.68 67.80 15.31
N GLU A 176 -40.92 68.71 16.27
CA GLU A 176 -42.27 69.24 16.56
C GLU A 176 -42.96 69.85 15.33
N GLU A 177 -42.20 70.55 14.47
CA GLU A 177 -42.70 71.10 13.21
C GLU A 177 -43.24 70.02 12.26
N GLN A 178 -42.56 68.87 12.19
CA GLN A 178 -42.99 67.75 11.37
C GLN A 178 -44.28 67.14 11.94
N LYS A 179 -44.41 67.06 13.28
CA LYS A 179 -45.66 66.63 13.92
C LYS A 179 -46.82 67.58 13.58
N GLU A 180 -46.61 68.90 13.64
CA GLU A 180 -47.65 69.87 13.29
C GLU A 180 -48.06 69.78 11.82
N MET A 181 -47.10 69.60 10.91
CA MET A 181 -47.36 69.36 9.49
C MET A 181 -48.18 68.09 9.27
N TYR A 182 -47.89 67.00 9.99
CA TYR A 182 -48.64 65.75 9.91
C TYR A 182 -50.05 65.86 10.49
N LYS A 183 -50.24 66.61 11.58
CA LYS A 183 -51.57 66.93 12.15
C LYS A 183 -52.44 67.67 11.13
N LEU A 184 -51.86 68.60 10.35
CA LEU A 184 -52.60 69.36 9.35
C LEU A 184 -52.90 68.54 8.09
N SER A 185 -51.92 67.80 7.57
CA SER A 185 -52.02 67.09 6.29
C SER A 185 -52.78 65.76 6.38
N HIS A 186 -52.56 64.99 7.45
CA HIS A 186 -53.07 63.62 7.59
C HIS A 186 -54.03 63.45 8.77
N TYR A 187 -54.38 64.53 9.48
CA TYR A 187 -55.18 64.48 10.71
C TYR A 187 -54.60 63.52 11.77
N ALA A 188 -53.27 63.38 11.79
CA ALA A 188 -52.55 62.48 12.70
C ALA A 188 -52.32 63.17 14.07
N TYR A 189 -53.35 63.19 14.90
CA TYR A 189 -53.29 63.72 16.27
C TYR A 189 -52.77 62.69 17.27
N GLU A 190 -52.14 63.16 18.35
CA GLU A 190 -51.74 62.26 19.44
C GLU A 190 -52.99 61.78 20.22
N PRO A 191 -52.93 60.58 20.83
CA PRO A 191 -54.04 60.08 21.63
C PRO A 191 -54.41 61.06 22.76
N GLY A 192 -55.67 61.49 22.80
CA GLY A 192 -56.17 62.45 23.80
C GLY A 192 -55.97 63.93 23.44
N GLU A 193 -55.36 64.24 22.30
CA GLU A 193 -55.20 65.62 21.84
C GLU A 193 -56.50 66.16 21.21
N GLN A 194 -56.92 67.36 21.61
CA GLN A 194 -58.02 68.07 20.97
C GLN A 194 -57.55 68.82 19.72
N LYS A 195 -58.38 68.79 18.66
CA LYS A 195 -58.11 69.53 17.41
C LYS A 195 -58.13 71.03 17.64
N SER A 196 -56.96 71.67 17.57
CA SER A 196 -56.85 73.12 17.52
C SER A 196 -57.34 73.65 16.18
N ARG A 197 -58.36 74.52 16.22
CA ARG A 197 -58.93 75.18 15.03
C ARG A 197 -58.26 76.51 14.68
N LYS A 198 -57.22 76.90 15.43
CA LYS A 198 -56.50 78.18 15.27
C LYS A 198 -57.45 79.40 15.21
N TYR A 199 -58.52 79.39 16.00
CA TYR A 199 -59.39 80.56 16.14
C TYR A 199 -58.64 81.72 16.78
N ASN A 200 -58.89 82.94 16.31
CA ASN A 200 -58.37 84.15 16.93
C ASN A 200 -59.26 84.55 18.12
N TRP A 201 -59.00 83.93 19.27
CA TRP A 201 -59.71 84.18 20.53
C TRP A 201 -59.52 85.61 21.07
N GLN A 202 -58.38 86.24 20.79
CA GLN A 202 -58.09 87.63 21.18
C GLN A 202 -59.04 88.62 20.50
N LYS A 203 -59.35 88.40 19.22
CA LYS A 203 -60.32 89.22 18.49
C LYS A 203 -61.73 89.15 19.09
N ALA A 204 -62.06 88.03 19.72
CA ALA A 204 -63.33 87.85 20.42
C ALA A 204 -63.32 88.38 21.86
N GLY A 205 -62.15 88.77 22.41
CA GLY A 205 -62.01 89.21 23.79
C GLY A 205 -62.28 88.11 24.83
N ILE A 206 -62.21 86.84 24.42
CA ILE A 206 -62.59 85.68 25.22
C ILE A 206 -61.37 84.77 25.40
N ASP A 207 -61.10 84.34 26.64
CA ASP A 207 -60.13 83.27 26.91
C ASP A 207 -60.85 81.91 26.98
N PRO A 208 -60.56 80.96 26.08
CA PRO A 208 -61.28 79.69 25.99
C PRO A 208 -61.10 78.76 27.20
N VAL A 209 -60.10 78.99 28.05
CA VAL A 209 -59.88 78.16 29.24
C VAL A 209 -60.73 78.63 30.43
N THR A 210 -60.90 79.94 30.58
CA THR A 210 -61.54 80.53 31.76
C THR A 210 -62.97 80.98 31.51
N HIS A 211 -63.32 81.33 30.28
CA HIS A 211 -64.64 81.83 29.93
C HIS A 211 -65.70 80.71 29.96
N VAL A 212 -66.78 80.92 30.71
CA VAL A 212 -67.93 80.01 30.70
C VAL A 212 -68.77 80.29 29.46
N PHE A 213 -68.79 79.34 28.53
CA PHE A 213 -69.59 79.44 27.32
C PHE A 213 -71.07 79.11 27.58
N GLY A 214 -71.97 79.82 26.89
CA GLY A 214 -73.41 79.66 27.01
C GLY A 214 -74.11 81.01 27.18
N ALA A 215 -75.41 81.06 26.92
CA ALA A 215 -76.20 82.25 27.21
C ALA A 215 -76.35 82.40 28.73
N VAL A 216 -75.93 83.54 29.27
CA VAL A 216 -76.23 83.90 30.66
C VAL A 216 -77.67 84.40 30.70
N ALA A 217 -78.51 83.75 31.49
CA ALA A 217 -79.75 84.37 31.92
C ALA A 217 -79.35 85.39 33.00
N GLU A 218 -79.32 86.67 32.65
CA GLU A 218 -79.19 87.74 33.64
C GLU A 218 -80.43 87.72 34.52
N ILE A 219 -80.37 87.00 35.64
CA ILE A 219 -81.33 87.10 36.73
C ILE A 219 -80.78 88.16 37.68
N ASP A 220 -80.77 89.41 37.20
CA ASP A 220 -80.13 90.54 37.88
C ASP A 220 -81.04 91.16 38.95
N TYR A 221 -81.66 90.29 39.74
CA TYR A 221 -82.54 90.67 40.82
C TYR A 221 -82.16 89.91 42.10
N LYS A 222 -81.13 90.42 42.81
CA LYS A 222 -81.02 90.14 44.24
C LYS A 222 -82.32 90.60 44.91
N ASP A 223 -83.00 89.65 45.54
CA ASP A 223 -84.30 89.82 46.19
C ASP A 223 -85.41 90.35 45.28
N GLY A 224 -85.43 89.95 44.00
CA GLY A 224 -86.40 90.44 43.01
C GLY A 224 -87.86 90.37 43.46
N VAL A 225 -88.24 89.30 44.15
CA VAL A 225 -89.59 89.13 44.68
C VAL A 225 -89.83 90.02 45.92
N ALA A 226 -88.84 90.21 46.78
CA ALA A 226 -88.99 91.06 47.97
C ALA A 226 -89.09 92.55 47.60
N LYS A 227 -88.36 93.00 46.57
CA LYS A 227 -88.46 94.35 46.00
C LYS A 227 -89.83 94.62 45.37
N ALA A 228 -90.47 93.60 44.78
CA ALA A 228 -91.82 93.73 44.23
C ALA A 228 -92.94 93.84 45.29
N ILE A 229 -92.68 93.42 46.53
CA ILE A 229 -93.67 93.39 47.63
C ILE A 229 -93.56 94.62 48.54
N ASN A 230 -92.34 95.16 48.74
CA ASN A 230 -92.10 96.31 49.61
C ASN A 230 -91.40 97.47 48.85
N PRO A 231 -92.11 98.57 48.54
CA PRO A 231 -91.58 99.67 47.73
C PRO A 231 -90.47 100.48 48.45
N ASP A 232 -90.35 100.37 49.77
CA ASP A 232 -89.33 101.09 50.55
C ASP A 232 -87.90 100.52 50.38
N LEU A 233 -87.76 99.31 49.81
CA LEU A 233 -86.47 98.61 49.64
C LEU A 233 -85.72 98.99 48.34
N GLU A 234 -86.25 99.90 47.53
CA GLU A 234 -85.66 100.23 46.22
C GLU A 234 -84.38 101.08 46.28
N TYR A 235 -84.08 101.77 47.40
CA TYR A 235 -83.01 102.79 47.43
C TYR A 235 -81.61 102.29 47.80
N GLU A 236 -81.44 101.07 48.31
CA GLU A 236 -80.16 100.62 48.90
C GLU A 236 -79.27 99.71 48.01
N SER A 237 -79.51 99.59 46.70
CA SER A 237 -78.70 98.69 45.86
C SER A 237 -77.96 99.36 44.71
N LYS A 238 -77.11 100.35 45.02
CA LYS A 238 -75.91 100.63 44.23
C LYS A 238 -74.68 100.65 45.13
N VAL A 239 -74.11 99.48 45.37
CA VAL A 239 -72.73 99.32 45.85
C VAL A 239 -72.06 98.25 45.00
N CYS A 240 -71.01 98.69 44.30
CA CYS A 240 -69.92 97.97 43.63
C CYS A 240 -70.22 96.65 42.92
#